data_AF-A0A379VJT5-F1
#
_entry.id   AF-A0A379VJT5-F1
#
_cell.length_a   1.000
_cell.length_b   1.000
_cell.length_c   1.000
_cell.angle_alpha   90.00
_cell.angle_beta   90.00
_cell.angle_gamma   90.00
#
_symmetry.space_group_name_H-M   'P 1'
#
loop_
_entity.id
_entity.type
_entity.pdbx_description
1 polymer ?
#
loop_
_entity_poly.entity_id
_entity_poly.type
_entity_poly.pdbx_seq_one_letter_code
_entity_poly.pdbx_strand_id
1 'polypeptide(L)' 'MLKPSPTKKALPREKIFEALESALATATKKKYEQEIDVRVEIDRKSGDFDTFRRWLIVEEVTMPTKEITLEAARF' A
#
# COMPACT_ATOMS: atom_id res chain seq x y z
N MET A 1 13.20 38.90 7.32
CA MET A 1 13.57 37.67 8.07
C MET A 1 13.24 36.46 7.22
N LEU A 2 14.24 35.84 6.58
CA LEU A 2 14.05 34.58 5.84
C LEU A 2 14.24 33.44 6.85
N LYS A 3 13.18 32.69 7.17
CA LYS A 3 13.34 31.47 7.98
C LYS A 3 14.21 30.51 7.18
N PRO A 4 15.30 29.96 7.74
CA PRO A 4 16.09 28.96 7.04
C PRO A 4 15.20 27.74 6.81
N SER A 5 15.03 27.37 5.54
CA SER A 5 14.48 26.07 5.12
C SER A 5 15.22 24.98 5.89
N PRO A 6 14.54 23.98 6.48
CA PRO A 6 15.26 22.84 7.05
C PRO A 6 16.10 22.24 5.93
N THR A 7 17.40 22.23 6.16
CA THR A 7 18.42 21.53 5.37
C THR A 7 17.88 20.14 5.05
N LYS A 8 17.90 19.74 3.77
CA LYS A 8 17.43 18.44 3.29
C LYS A 8 18.02 17.33 4.16
N LYS A 9 17.30 16.90 5.20
CA LYS A 9 17.61 15.68 5.93
C LYS A 9 17.45 14.59 4.88
N ALA A 10 18.55 13.90 4.56
CA ALA A 10 18.50 12.76 3.65
C ALA A 10 17.37 11.85 4.14
N LEU A 11 16.33 11.68 3.33
CA LEU A 11 15.21 10.81 3.65
C LEU A 11 15.80 9.42 3.88
N PRO A 12 15.49 8.77 5.02
CA PRO A 12 15.87 7.38 5.22
C PRO A 12 15.41 6.58 4.01
N ARG A 13 16.28 5.72 3.45
CA ARG A 13 15.97 4.94 2.24
C ARG A 13 14.64 4.20 2.37
N GLU A 14 14.32 3.74 3.57
CA GLU A 14 13.03 3.15 3.93
C GLU A 14 11.83 4.03 3.58
N LYS A 15 11.87 5.32 3.94
CA LYS A 15 10.77 6.26 3.62
C LYS A 15 10.59 6.47 2.12
N ILE A 16 11.64 6.26 1.32
CA ILE A 16 11.54 6.33 -0.13
C ILE A 16 10.75 5.13 -0.66
N PHE A 17 11.07 3.92 -0.18
CA PHE A 17 10.32 2.71 -0.55
C PHE A 17 8.87 2.78 -0.10
N GLU A 18 8.59 3.20 1.14
CA GLU A 18 7.21 3.39 1.62
C GLU A 18 6.40 4.35 0.74
N ALA A 19 7.02 5.47 0.32
CA ALA A 19 6.37 6.43 -0.56
C ALA A 19 6.11 5.85 -1.96
N LEU A 20 7.07 5.10 -2.50
CA LEU A 20 6.93 4.44 -3.81
C LEU A 20 5.86 3.34 -3.78
N GLU A 21 5.87 2.48 -2.77
CA GLU A 21 4.87 1.43 -2.56
C GLU A 21 3.47 2.03 -2.44
N SER A 22 3.32 3.11 -1.67
CA SER A 22 2.04 3.82 -1.53
C SER A 22 1.57 4.44 -2.85
N ALA A 23 2.48 5.04 -3.61
CA ALA A 23 2.16 5.62 -4.93
C ALA A 23 1.74 4.53 -5.93
N LEU A 24 2.47 3.42 -6.00
CA LEU A 24 2.16 2.27 -6.85
C LEU A 24 0.83 1.60 -6.45
N ALA A 25 0.58 1.43 -5.15
CA ALA A 25 -0.68 0.91 -4.65
C ALA A 25 -1.85 1.83 -5.04
N THR A 26 -1.69 3.16 -4.90
CA THR A 26 -2.71 4.13 -5.29
C THR A 26 -2.98 4.12 -6.79
N ALA A 27 -1.92 4.07 -7.62
CA ALA A 27 -2.06 3.96 -9.06
C ALA A 27 -2.76 2.66 -9.47
N THR A 28 -2.44 1.54 -8.79
CA THR A 28 -3.08 0.25 -9.03
C THR A 28 -4.57 0.30 -8.66
N LYS A 29 -4.91 0.82 -7.48
CA LYS A 29 -6.32 0.98 -7.04
C LYS A 29 -7.16 1.72 -8.07
N LYS A 30 -6.63 2.79 -8.67
CA LYS A 30 -7.33 3.60 -9.69
C LYS A 30 -7.64 2.84 -11.00
N LYS A 31 -6.97 1.72 -11.28
CA LYS A 31 -7.25 0.91 -12.47
C LYS A 31 -8.48 0.00 -12.29
N TYR A 32 -8.93 -0.19 -11.05
CA TYR A 32 -10.10 -1.00 -10.74
C TYR A 32 -11.32 -0.10 -10.55
N GLU A 33 -12.46 -0.54 -11.06
CA GLU A 33 -13.75 0.16 -10.87
C GLU A 33 -14.27 0.03 -9.44
N GLN A 34 -13.86 -1.04 -8.75
CA GLN A 34 -14.24 -1.35 -7.38
C GLN A 34 -13.23 -0.79 -6.38
N GLU A 35 -13.74 -0.37 -5.23
CA GLU A 35 -12.87 0.07 -4.14
C GLU A 35 -12.19 -1.15 -3.51
N ILE A 36 -10.89 -1.32 -3.79
CA ILE A 36 -10.09 -2.44 -3.28
C ILE A 36 -8.94 -1.95 -2.42
N ASP A 37 -8.45 -2.82 -1.53
CA ASP A 37 -7.19 -2.61 -0.84
C ASP A 37 -6.04 -3.34 -1.51
N VAL A 38 -4.97 -2.58 -1.74
CA VAL A 38 -3.78 -3.01 -2.45
C VAL A 38 -2.57 -2.66 -1.62
N ARG A 39 -1.63 -3.59 -1.54
CA ARG A 39 -0.28 -3.38 -1.01
C ARG A 39 0.73 -3.70 -2.10
N VAL A 40 1.75 -2.89 -2.20
CA VAL A 40 2.92 -3.15 -3.02
C VAL A 40 4.09 -3.38 -2.10
N GLU A 41 4.93 -4.34 -2.44
CA GLU A 41 6.18 -4.62 -1.73
C GLU A 41 7.32 -4.59 -2.74
N ILE A 42 8.32 -3.74 -2.49
CA ILE A 42 9.49 -3.60 -3.36
C ILE A 42 10.65 -4.37 -2.73
N ASP A 43 11.23 -5.32 -3.46
CA ASP A 43 12.48 -5.94 -3.09
C ASP A 43 13.61 -4.89 -3.16
N ARG A 44 14.18 -4.57 -2.00
CA ARG A 44 15.17 -3.49 -1.87
C ARG A 44 16.51 -3.77 -2.55
N LYS A 45 16.77 -5.01 -2.98
CA LYS A 45 18.05 -5.42 -3.58
C LYS A 45 17.98 -5.41 -5.11
N SER A 46 16.93 -6.00 -5.67
CA SER A 46 16.67 -6.11 -7.11
C SER A 46 15.95 -4.89 -7.66
N GLY A 47 15.05 -4.28 -6.87
CA GLY A 47 14.13 -3.24 -7.33
C GLY A 47 12.84 -3.79 -7.95
N ASP A 48 12.69 -5.11 -8.03
CA ASP A 48 11.44 -5.75 -8.44
C ASP A 48 10.35 -5.51 -7.39
N PHE A 49 9.09 -5.58 -7.80
CA PHE A 49 7.98 -5.38 -6.88
C PHE A 49 6.81 -6.31 -7.18
N ASP A 50 6.17 -6.73 -6.10
CA ASP A 50 4.94 -7.50 -6.16
C ASP A 50 3.76 -6.65 -5.71
N THR A 51 2.60 -6.95 -6.28
CA THR A 51 1.35 -6.25 -5.95
C THR A 51 0.32 -7.25 -5.45
N PHE A 52 -0.18 -7.00 -4.24
CA PHE A 52 -1.10 -7.87 -3.54
C PHE A 52 -2.41 -7.15 -3.30
N ARG A 53 -3.53 -7.81 -3.63
CA ARG A 53 -4.83 -7.41 -3.10
C ARG A 53 -4.93 -7.94 -1.67
N ARG A 54 -5.48 -7.14 -0.76
CA ARG A 54 -5.68 -7.51 0.64
C ARG A 54 -7.13 -7.32 1.02
N TRP A 55 -7.57 -8.16 1.95
CA TRP A 55 -8.86 -8.06 2.59
C TRP A 55 -8.68 -7.93 4.10
N LEU A 56 -9.53 -7.14 4.73
CA LEU A 56 -9.71 -7.11 6.16
C LEU A 56 -10.54 -8.33 6.58
N ILE A 57 -10.03 -9.10 7.53
CA ILE A 57 -10.78 -10.23 8.11
C ILE A 57 -11.81 -9.66 9.09
N VAL A 58 -13.08 -10.00 8.89
CA VAL A 58 -14.21 -9.54 9.70
C VAL A 58 -15.12 -10.70 10.07
N GLU A 59 -16.00 -10.51 11.06
CA GLU A 59 -17.03 -11.50 11.40
C GLU A 59 -18.18 -11.46 10.38
N GLU A 60 -18.63 -10.26 10.02
CA GLU A 60 -19.66 -10.02 9.00
C GLU A 60 -19.14 -9.07 7.92
N VAL A 61 -19.35 -9.44 6.65
CA VAL A 61 -18.88 -8.67 5.50
C VAL A 61 -19.88 -7.57 5.17
N THR A 62 -19.42 -6.32 5.25
CA THR A 62 -20.17 -5.12 4.86
C THR A 62 -19.66 -4.55 3.53
N MET A 63 -18.38 -4.75 3.22
CA MET A 63 -17.73 -4.32 1.98
C MET A 63 -16.99 -5.48 1.31
N PRO A 64 -17.66 -6.31 0.47
CA PRO A 64 -17.08 -7.52 -0.11
C PRO A 64 -15.81 -7.29 -0.97
N THR A 65 -15.61 -6.06 -1.44
CA THR A 65 -14.43 -5.71 -2.24
C THR A 65 -13.16 -5.53 -1.39
N LYS A 66 -13.31 -5.35 -0.07
CA LYS A 66 -12.22 -5.12 0.89
C LYS A 66 -12.25 -6.02 2.12
N GLU A 67 -13.34 -6.75 2.35
CA GLU A 67 -13.55 -7.55 3.56
C GLU A 67 -13.77 -9.02 3.19
N ILE A 68 -13.33 -9.91 4.08
CA ILE A 68 -13.51 -11.36 3.97
C ILE A 68 -13.79 -11.94 5.36
N THR A 69 -14.58 -13.01 5.45
CA THR A 69 -14.75 -13.71 6.71
C THR A 69 -13.51 -14.56 7.03
N LEU A 70 -13.27 -14.84 8.32
CA LEU A 70 -12.18 -15.72 8.73
C LEU A 70 -12.33 -17.13 8.12
N GLU A 71 -13.55 -17.63 8.01
CA GLU A 71 -13.85 -18.91 7.39
C GLU A 71 -13.43 -18.90 5.91
N ALA A 72 -13.86 -17.90 5.14
CA ALA A 72 -13.51 -17.79 3.73
C ALA A 72 -12.01 -17.56 3.49
N ALA A 73 -11.30 -16.90 4.42
CA ALA A 73 -9.85 -16.67 4.30
C ALA A 73 -8.98 -17.92 4.55
N ARG A 74 -9.56 -19.01 5.08
CA ARG A 74 -8.84 -20.25 5.41
C ARG A 74 -8.92 -21.33 4.32
N PHE A 75 -9.76 -21.14 3.29
CA PHE A 75 -9.91 -22.05 2.15
C PHE A 75 -9.15 -21.51 0.94
#